data_AF-A0A6A8LS94-F1
#
_entry.id   AF-A0A6A8LS94-F1
#
_cell.length_a   1.000
_cell.length_b   1.000
_cell.length_c   1.000
_cell.angle_alpha   90.00
_cell.angle_beta   90.00
_cell.angle_gamma   90.00
#
_symmetry.space_group_name_H-M   'P 1'
#
loop_
_entity.id
_entity.type
_entity.pdbx_description
1 polymer ?
#
loop_
_entity_poly.entity_id
_entity_poly.type
_entity_poly.pdbx_seq_one_letter_code
_entity_poly.pdbx_strand_id
1 'polypeptide(L)' 'DFIGTIEKIYENSAMVTIVEHDKADSVVVTDFHNRAVVRLSDMKKVAA' A
#
# COMPACT_ATOMS: atom_id res chain seq x y z
N ASP A 1 4.56 -7.88 -3.62
CA ASP A 1 4.32 -7.36 -2.25
C ASP A 1 4.94 -6.00 -2.12
N PHE A 2 4.36 -5.14 -1.28
CA PHE A 2 4.83 -3.78 -1.07
C PHE A 2 4.62 -3.38 0.40
N ILE A 3 5.38 -2.38 0.85
CA ILE A 3 5.23 -1.76 2.16
C ILE A 3 4.66 -0.36 1.94
N GLY A 4 3.69 0.03 2.77
CA GLY A 4 3.06 1.32 2.67
C GLY A 4 2.62 1.87 4.02
N THR A 5 2.43 3.19 4.05
CA THR A 5 1.94 3.93 5.21
C THR A 5 0.45 4.19 5.04
N ILE A 6 -0.34 3.95 6.09
CA ILE A 6 -1.79 4.18 6.08
C ILE A 6 -2.06 5.68 6.01
N GLU A 7 -2.82 6.11 4.99
CA GLU A 7 -3.33 7.49 4.87
C GLU A 7 -4.77 7.61 5.38
N LYS A 8 -5.61 6.60 5.07
CA LYS A 8 -7.02 6.61 5.43
C LYS A 8 -7.54 5.21 5.69
N ILE A 9 -8.28 5.05 6.78
CA ILE A 9 -8.93 3.77 7.14
C ILE A 9 -10.42 3.85 6.79
N TYR A 10 -10.92 2.78 6.20
CA TYR A 10 -12.33 2.52 5.93
C TYR A 10 -12.76 1.27 6.71
N GLU A 11 -14.04 0.91 6.61
CA GLU A 11 -14.64 -0.19 7.37
C GLU A 11 -13.90 -1.53 7.17
N ASN A 12 -13.54 -1.87 5.93
CA ASN A 12 -12.91 -3.16 5.58
C ASN A 12 -11.61 -2.99 4.78
N SER A 13 -11.14 -1.77 4.60
CA SER A 13 -9.94 -1.47 3.80
C SER A 13 -9.20 -0.25 4.33
N ALA A 14 -7.96 -0.07 3.87
CA ALA A 14 -7.19 1.15 4.09
C ALA A 14 -6.60 1.62 2.77
N MET A 15 -6.60 2.93 2.57
CA MET A 15 -5.76 3.57 1.57
C MET A 15 -4.36 3.73 2.16
N VAL A 16 -3.37 3.27 1.42
CA VAL A 16 -1.97 3.32 1.79
C VAL A 16 -1.17 4.03 0.70
N THR A 17 -0.18 4.79 1.12
CA THR A 17 0.87 5.28 0.24
C THR A 17 2.01 4.28 0.24
N ILE A 18 2.36 3.78 -0.94
CA ILE A 18 3.42 2.79 -1.16
C ILE A 18 4.77 3.48 -0.94
N VAL A 19 5.60 2.89 -0.08
CA VAL A 19 6.94 3.37 0.30
C VAL A 19 8.03 2.45 -0.23
N GLU A 20 7.77 1.14 -0.25
CA GLU A 20 8.69 0.15 -0.82
C GLU A 20 7.95 -0.84 -1.71
N HIS A 21 8.49 -1.13 -2.89
CA HIS A 21 7.96 -2.05 -3.88
C HIS A 21 9.09 -2.63 -4.73
N ASP A 22 8.81 -3.69 -5.48
CA ASP A 22 9.78 -4.24 -6.42
C ASP A 22 10.02 -3.26 -7.58
N LYS A 23 11.26 -3.16 -8.06
CA LYS A 23 11.61 -2.24 -9.15
C LYS A 23 10.79 -2.52 -10.42
N ALA A 24 10.46 -3.77 -10.71
CA ALA A 24 9.62 -4.15 -11.85
C ALA A 24 8.22 -3.54 -11.78
N ASP A 25 7.70 -3.26 -10.58
CA ASP A 25 6.36 -2.70 -10.36
C ASP A 25 6.32 -1.18 -10.44
N SER A 26 7.48 -0.50 -10.59
CA SER A 26 7.59 0.96 -10.49
C SER A 26 6.70 1.73 -11.45
N VAL A 27 6.52 1.22 -12.68
CA VAL A 27 5.63 1.85 -13.67
C VAL A 27 4.19 1.87 -13.16
N VAL A 28 3.70 0.71 -12.71
CA VAL A 28 2.33 0.55 -12.20
C VAL A 28 2.14 1.39 -10.94
N VAL A 29 3.08 1.33 -9.99
CA VAL A 29 3.01 2.11 -8.74
C VAL A 29 2.94 3.61 -9.05
N THR A 30 3.69 4.09 -10.04
CA THR A 30 3.68 5.51 -10.45
C THR A 30 2.37 5.89 -11.11
N ASP A 31 1.82 5.05 -11.99
CA ASP A 31 0.53 5.30 -12.67
C ASP A 31 -0.63 5.45 -11.67
N PHE A 32 -0.56 4.73 -10.54
CA PHE A 32 -1.52 4.86 -9.43
C PHE A 32 -1.11 5.89 -8.38
N HIS A 33 -0.20 6.81 -8.71
CA HIS A 33 0.24 7.90 -7.85
C HIS A 33 0.78 7.43 -6.49
N ASN A 34 1.45 6.28 -6.46
CA ASN A 34 1.95 5.61 -5.27
C ASN A 34 0.87 5.26 -4.24
N ARG A 35 -0.40 5.13 -4.65
CA ARG A 35 -1.51 4.81 -3.75
C ARG A 35 -2.13 3.47 -4.08
N ALA A 36 -2.53 2.75 -3.03
CA ALA A 36 -3.30 1.52 -3.15
C ALA A 36 -4.39 1.47 -2.08
N VAL A 37 -5.49 0.79 -2.37
CA VAL A 37 -6.52 0.44 -1.39
C VAL A 37 -6.40 -1.06 -1.12
N VAL A 38 -6.12 -1.42 0.12
CA VAL A 38 -5.88 -2.80 0.56
C VAL A 38 -6.90 -3.22 1.59
N ARG A 39 -7.29 -4.50 1.59
CA ARG A 39 -8.19 -5.04 2.61
C ARG A 39 -7.45 -5.16 3.94
N LEU A 40 -8.11 -4.80 5.03
CA LEU A 40 -7.51 -4.87 6.36
C LEU A 40 -7.11 -6.30 6.76
N SER A 41 -7.84 -7.32 6.27
CA SER A 41 -7.54 -8.74 6.49
C SER A 41 -6.20 -9.19 5.90
N ASP A 42 -5.75 -8.51 4.85
CA ASP A 42 -4.59 -8.91 4.06
C ASP A 42 -3.33 -8.12 4.49
N MET A 43 -3.50 -7.12 5.36
CA MET A 43 -2.42 -6.29 5.87
C MET A 43 -1.64 -7.00 6.98
N LYS A 44 -0.32 -6.87 6.95
CA LYS A 44 0.57 -7.30 8.03
C LYS A 44 1.31 -6.10 8.58
N LYS A 45 1.37 -5.98 9.91
CA LYS A 45 2.18 -4.95 10.57
C LYS A 45 3.65 -5.27 10.35
N VAL A 46 4.39 -4.30 9.83
CA VAL A 46 5.84 -4.32 9.83
C VAL A 46 6.29 -3.76 11.19
N ALA A 47 7.16 -4.48 11.91
CA ALA A 47 7.64 -4.04 13.21
C ALA A 47 8.39 -2.69 13.08
N ALA A 48 8.27 -1.84 14.11
CA ALA A 48 8.93 -0.54 14.19
C ALA A 48 10.43 -0.67 14.44
#